data_AF-A0A3D3A4H6-F1
#
_entry.id   AF-A0A3D3A4H6-F1
#
_cell.length_a   1.000
_cell.length_b   1.000
_cell.length_c   1.000
_cell.angle_alpha   90.00
_cell.angle_beta   90.00
_cell.angle_gamma   90.00
#
_symmetry.space_group_name_H-M   'P 1'
#
loop_
_entity.id
_entity.type
_entity.pdbx_description
1 polymer ?
#
loop_
_entity_poly.entity_id
_entity_poly.type
_entity_poly.pdbx_seq_one_letter_code
_entity_poly.pdbx_strand_id
1 'polypeptide(L)' 'MIDFSRKRNFAWFAALLFCVGCAASKDRHPLEVKNVLFIVADDLNCSLGCYGDPNAVTPHLDELAKSGVRFEQAHC' A
#
# COMPACT_ATOMS: atom_id res chain seq x y z
N MET A 1 52.60 -18.41 -16.46
CA MET A 1 52.09 -18.85 -15.14
C MET A 1 50.80 -18.09 -14.88
N ILE A 2 49.66 -18.65 -15.30
CA ILE A 2 48.37 -17.95 -15.34
C ILE A 2 47.69 -18.06 -13.97
N ASP A 3 47.36 -16.89 -13.43
CA ASP A 3 46.89 -16.65 -12.06
C ASP A 3 45.57 -17.39 -11.73
N PHE A 4 45.66 -18.43 -10.90
CA PHE A 4 44.54 -19.28 -10.48
C PHE A 4 43.59 -18.56 -9.50
N SER A 5 44.04 -17.46 -8.86
CA SER A 5 43.26 -16.71 -7.87
C SER A 5 42.08 -15.95 -8.51
N ARG A 6 42.26 -15.45 -9.74
CA ARG A 6 41.26 -14.64 -10.45
C ARG A 6 40.04 -15.44 -10.94
N LYS A 7 40.20 -16.75 -11.18
CA LYS A 7 39.10 -17.65 -11.60
C LYS A 7 38.18 -18.03 -10.45
N ARG A 8 38.72 -18.17 -9.24
CA ARG A 8 37.94 -18.51 -8.03
C ARG A 8 37.05 -17.34 -7.62
N ASN A 9 37.57 -16.11 -7.63
CA ASN A 9 36.78 -14.91 -7.29
C ASN A 9 35.64 -14.66 -8.29
N PHE A 10 35.86 -14.91 -9.59
CA PHE A 10 34.81 -14.77 -10.61
C PHE A 10 33.67 -15.79 -10.41
N ALA A 11 33.98 -17.01 -9.98
CA ALA A 11 32.98 -18.03 -9.66
C ALA A 11 32.14 -17.67 -8.43
N TRP A 12 32.74 -17.08 -7.39
CA TRP A 12 32.00 -16.60 -6.21
C TRP A 12 31.08 -15.40 -6.54
N PHE A 13 31.55 -14.46 -7.35
CA PHE A 13 30.72 -13.33 -7.83
C PHE A 13 29.55 -13.79 -8.69
N ALA A 14 29.75 -14.78 -9.57
CA ALA A 14 28.68 -15.36 -10.38
C ALA A 14 27.65 -16.13 -9.54
N ALA A 15 28.11 -16.86 -8.51
CA ALA A 15 27.21 -17.55 -7.57
C ALA A 15 26.37 -16.56 -6.73
N LEU A 16 26.96 -15.44 -6.29
CA LEU A 16 26.26 -14.39 -5.56
C LEU A 16 25.17 -13.72 -6.41
N LEU A 17 25.48 -13.44 -7.70
CA LEU A 17 24.52 -12.90 -8.66
C LEU A 17 23.38 -13.88 -8.98
N PHE A 18 23.66 -15.18 -9.01
CA PHE A 18 22.65 -16.21 -9.30
C PHE A 18 21.67 -16.42 -8.12
N CYS A 19 22.14 -16.35 -6.87
CA CYS A 19 21.29 -16.49 -5.68
C CYS A 19 20.29 -15.33 -5.49
N VAL A 20 20.62 -14.11 -5.92
CA VAL A 20 19.69 -12.96 -5.86
C VAL A 20 18.54 -13.11 -6.86
N GLY A 21 18.76 -13.78 -8.00
CA GLY A 21 17.72 -13.98 -9.01
C GLY A 21 16.61 -14.96 -8.62
N CYS A 22 16.90 -15.96 -7.78
CA CYS A 22 15.94 -17.01 -7.42
C CYS A 22 15.02 -16.66 -6.24
N ALA A 23 15.30 -15.61 -5.45
CA ALA A 23 14.47 -15.23 -4.32
C ALA A 23 13.22 -14.40 -4.71
N ALA A 24 13.03 -14.11 -6.01
CA ALA A 24 11.93 -13.27 -6.50
C ALA A 24 10.64 -14.03 -6.86
N SER A 25 10.44 -15.25 -6.33
CA SER A 25 9.10 -15.87 -6.35
C SER A 25 8.21 -15.19 -5.31
N LYS A 26 7.63 -14.07 -5.74
CA LYS A 26 6.62 -13.31 -5.00
C LYS A 26 5.40 -14.20 -4.83
N ASP A 27 5.04 -14.50 -3.59
CA ASP A 27 3.82 -15.22 -3.23
C ASP A 27 2.63 -14.62 -3.98
N ARG A 28 2.11 -15.36 -4.96
CA ARG A 28 0.86 -15.02 -5.65
C ARG A 28 -0.27 -15.51 -4.77
N HIS A 29 -0.55 -14.78 -3.69
CA HIS A 29 -1.84 -14.90 -3.04
C HIS A 29 -2.93 -14.73 -4.11
N PRO A 30 -3.94 -15.62 -4.16
CA PRO A 30 -5.09 -15.41 -5.03
C PRO A 30 -5.61 -14.00 -4.78
N LEU A 31 -5.80 -13.22 -5.85
CA LEU A 31 -6.38 -11.89 -5.76
C LEU A 31 -7.80 -12.06 -5.22
N GLU A 32 -7.94 -11.96 -3.91
CA GLU A 32 -9.22 -11.97 -3.24
C GLU A 32 -9.97 -10.72 -3.71
N VAL A 33 -11.02 -10.93 -4.51
CA VAL A 33 -11.82 -9.86 -5.07
C VAL A 33 -12.45 -9.11 -3.90
N LYS A 34 -12.12 -7.82 -3.77
CA LYS A 34 -12.69 -6.97 -2.74
C LYS A 34 -14.07 -6.50 -3.17
N ASN A 35 -15.00 -6.44 -2.22
CA ASN A 35 -16.30 -5.81 -2.43
C ASN A 35 -16.15 -4.29 -2.38
N VAL A 36 -16.90 -3.58 -3.22
CA VAL A 36 -16.94 -2.11 -3.24
C VAL A 36 -18.33 -1.64 -2.85
N LEU A 37 -18.40 -0.84 -1.79
CA LEU A 37 -19.61 -0.14 -1.36
C LEU A 37 -19.45 1.35 -1.66
N PHE A 38 -20.29 1.89 -2.52
CA PHE A 38 -20.32 3.32 -2.85
C PHE A 38 -21.55 3.97 -2.21
N ILE A 39 -21.32 4.91 -1.30
CA ILE A 39 -22.36 5.62 -0.54
C ILE A 39 -22.36 7.07 -1.00
N VAL A 40 -23.53 7.60 -1.34
CA VAL A 40 -23.74 9.01 -1.72
C VAL A 40 -24.83 9.58 -0.83
N ALA A 41 -24.64 10.81 -0.36
CA ALA A 41 -25.61 11.57 0.40
C ALA A 41 -25.97 12.85 -0.38
N ASP A 42 -27.24 13.23 -0.34
CA ASP A 42 -27.75 14.43 -1.00
C ASP A 42 -27.51 15.67 -0.11
N ASP A 43 -27.08 16.78 -0.72
CA ASP A 43 -26.77 18.06 -0.06
C ASP A 43 -25.83 18.02 1.16
N LEU A 44 -25.06 16.94 1.34
CA LEU A 44 -24.13 16.81 2.45
C LEU A 44 -22.86 17.65 2.21
N ASN A 45 -22.58 18.57 3.12
CA ASN A 45 -21.36 19.37 3.14
C ASN A 45 -20.33 18.81 4.16
N CYS A 46 -19.25 19.55 4.42
CA CYS A 46 -18.22 19.18 5.40
C CYS A 46 -18.58 19.48 6.87
N SER A 47 -19.86 19.70 7.21
CA SER A 47 -20.33 19.86 8.60
C SER A 47 -20.43 18.50 9.32
N LEU A 48 -19.29 17.84 9.46
CA LEU A 48 -19.15 16.53 10.11
C LEU A 48 -18.10 16.61 11.23
N GLY A 49 -18.20 15.72 12.22
CA GLY A 49 -17.25 15.65 13.33
C GLY A 49 -15.81 15.44 12.85
N CYS A 50 -15.62 14.57 11.85
CA CYS A 50 -14.32 14.29 11.24
C CYS A 50 -13.70 15.45 10.44
N TYR A 51 -14.47 16.50 10.14
CA TYR A 51 -13.98 17.76 9.57
C TYR A 51 -13.87 18.88 10.62
N GLY A 52 -14.17 18.60 11.89
CA GLY A 52 -13.98 19.52 13.02
C GLY A 52 -15.21 20.33 13.40
N ASP A 53 -16.40 20.00 12.90
CA ASP A 53 -17.64 20.65 13.35
C ASP A 53 -17.95 20.25 14.81
N PRO A 54 -17.99 21.20 15.77
CA PRO A 54 -18.20 20.90 17.19
C PRO A 54 -19.64 20.47 17.52
N ASN A 55 -20.60 20.70 16.61
CA ASN A 55 -22.01 20.37 16.83
C ASN A 55 -22.44 19.10 16.10
N ALA A 56 -21.64 18.60 15.16
CA ALA A 56 -21.96 17.42 14.38
C ALA A 56 -21.78 16.13 15.20
N VAL A 57 -22.85 15.34 15.31
CA VAL A 57 -22.82 14.01 15.95
C VAL A 57 -22.79 12.93 14.87
N THR A 58 -21.59 12.56 14.41
CA THR A 58 -21.39 11.63 13.29
C THR A 58 -20.43 10.48 13.59
N PRO A 59 -20.64 9.71 14.69
CA PRO A 59 -19.64 8.78 15.22
C PRO A 59 -19.19 7.71 14.21
N HIS A 60 -20.10 7.20 13.37
CA HIS A 60 -19.77 6.18 12.36
C HIS A 60 -18.98 6.74 11.18
N LEU A 61 -19.27 7.97 10.74
CA LEU A 61 -18.48 8.63 9.69
C LEU A 61 -17.10 9.04 10.23
N ASP A 62 -17.03 9.40 11.51
CA ASP A 62 -15.78 9.74 12.18
C ASP A 62 -14.87 8.52 12.33
N GLU A 63 -15.44 7.36 12.69
CA GLU A 63 -14.71 6.09 12.72
C GLU A 63 -14.26 5.66 11.32
N LEU A 64 -15.14 5.79 10.31
CA LEU A 64 -14.79 5.51 8.93
C LEU A 64 -13.61 6.38 8.46
N ALA A 65 -13.65 7.68 8.76
CA ALA A 65 -12.57 8.61 8.43
C ALA A 65 -11.25 8.30 9.16
N LYS A 66 -11.30 7.78 10.40
CA LYS A 66 -10.11 7.33 11.16
C LYS A 66 -9.51 6.03 10.62
N SER A 67 -10.36 5.13 10.13
CA SER A 67 -9.94 3.82 9.60
C SER A 67 -9.49 3.86 8.14
N GLY A 68 -9.84 4.93 7.42
CA GLY A 68 -9.59 5.09 5.99
C GLY A 68 -8.80 6.34 5.64
N VAL A 69 -9.08 6.88 4.46
CA VAL A 69 -8.51 8.13 3.96
C VAL A 69 -9.64 9.15 3.82
N ARG A 70 -9.49 10.30 4.49
CA ARG A 70 -10.38 11.45 4.35
C ARG A 70 -9.71 12.49 3.45
N PHE A 71 -10.45 13.00 2.46
CA PHE A 71 -9.96 14.03 1.56
C PHE A 71 -10.35 15.42 2.09
N GLU A 72 -9.38 16.28 2.36
CA GLU A 72 -9.66 17.63 2.90
C GLU A 72 -10.04 18.64 1.81
N GLN A 73 -9.77 18.33 0.55
CA GLN A 73 -9.96 19.20 -0.62
C GLN A 73 -10.64 18.44 -1.76
N ALA A 74 -11.85 17.94 -1.51
CA ALA A 74 -12.68 17.30 -2.52
C ALA A 74 -13.64 18.35 -3.14
N HIS A 75 -13.69 18.41 -4.47
CA HIS A 75 -14.48 19.38 -5.23
C HIS A 75 -15.32 18.67 -6.30
N CYS A 76 -16.44 19.29 -6.69
CA CYS A 76 -17.30 18.85 -7.79
C CYS A 76 -16.98 19.59 -9.09
#